data_AF-A0A920N3Y3-F1
#
_entry.id   AF-A0A920N3Y3-F1
#
_cell.length_a   1.000
_cell.length_b   1.000
_cell.length_c   1.000
_cell.angle_alpha   90.00
_cell.angle_beta   90.00
_cell.angle_gamma   90.00
#
_symmetry.space_group_name_H-M   'P 1'
#
loop_
_entity.id
_entity.type
_entity.pdbx_description
1 polymer ?
#
loop_
_entity_poly.entity_id
_entity_poly.type
_entity_poly.pdbx_seq_one_letter_code
_entity_poly.pdbx_strand_id
1 'polypeptide(L)'
;MPTSPGSTSAAILAGHPTRPENGHRGDPCPRCDGSLELARGIEVGHVFKLGTKYSTALSAEYLDENENKHPMLMGCYGIGINRIVAAIAETSFDDNGLIWPLSISRSRCW
;
A
#
# COMPACT_ATOMS: atom_id res chain seq x y z
N MET A 1 -0.52 -32.37 14.95
CA MET A 1 -1.28 -31.11 15.14
C MET A 1 -0.90 -30.20 13.98
N PRO A 2 -1.81 -29.93 13.03
CA PRO A 2 -1.47 -29.15 11.84
C PRO A 2 -1.51 -27.65 12.19
N THR A 3 -0.41 -26.96 11.94
CA THR A 3 -0.33 -25.50 11.95
C THR A 3 -0.85 -24.96 10.62
N SER A 4 -1.96 -24.23 10.66
CA SER A 4 -2.52 -23.52 9.52
C SER A 4 -1.62 -22.36 9.10
N PRO A 5 -1.32 -22.17 7.80
CA PRO A 5 -0.59 -21.02 7.31
C PRO A 5 -1.51 -19.79 7.36
N GLY A 6 -1.13 -18.78 8.15
CA GLY A 6 -1.77 -17.47 8.18
C GLY A 6 -1.67 -16.79 6.82
N SER A 7 -2.69 -17.01 5.99
CA SER A 7 -2.80 -16.46 4.65
C SER A 7 -3.26 -15.00 4.70
N THR A 8 -2.44 -14.14 4.11
CA THR A 8 -2.89 -13.06 3.22
C THR A 8 -3.79 -11.99 3.86
N SER A 9 -3.18 -10.95 4.43
CA SER A 9 -3.84 -9.66 4.58
C SER A 9 -4.14 -9.10 3.18
N ALA A 10 -5.36 -9.33 2.70
CA ALA A 10 -5.84 -8.83 1.43
C ALA A 10 -6.01 -7.31 1.53
N ALA A 11 -5.18 -6.59 0.79
CA ALA A 11 -5.32 -5.18 0.51
C ALA A 11 -6.69 -4.91 -0.16
N ILE A 12 -7.38 -3.87 0.32
CA ILE A 12 -8.54 -3.31 -0.37
C ILE A 12 -8.03 -2.67 -1.67
N LEU A 13 -8.17 -3.39 -2.79
CA LEU A 13 -7.99 -2.84 -4.12
C LEU A 13 -9.11 -3.38 -5.02
N ALA A 14 -10.09 -2.53 -5.33
CA ALA A 14 -10.84 -2.62 -6.58
C ALA A 14 -11.53 -1.29 -6.88
N GLY A 15 -11.15 -0.65 -7.99
CA GLY A 15 -11.93 0.37 -8.65
C GLY A 15 -12.63 -0.20 -9.88
N HIS A 16 -13.96 -0.14 -9.92
CA HIS A 16 -14.80 -0.01 -11.12
C HIS A 16 -16.25 0.40 -10.71
N PRO A 17 -17.09 0.95 -11.61
CA PRO A 17 -18.03 2.02 -11.29
C PRO A 17 -19.39 1.46 -10.87
N THR A 18 -19.47 0.90 -9.67
CA THR A 18 -20.74 0.89 -8.93
C THR A 18 -20.47 1.66 -7.64
N ARG A 19 -21.09 2.83 -7.56
CA ARG A 19 -20.95 3.81 -6.48
C ARG A 19 -21.10 3.11 -5.11
N PRO A 20 -20.10 3.14 -4.22
CA PRO A 20 -20.30 2.71 -2.85
C PRO A 20 -20.57 3.93 -1.98
N GLU A 21 -21.77 4.00 -1.42
CA GLU A 21 -21.86 4.33 -0.01
C GLU A 21 -20.95 3.36 0.76
N ASN A 22 -20.12 3.88 1.66
CA ASN A 22 -18.99 3.19 2.30
C ASN A 22 -19.24 1.68 2.53
N GLY A 23 -18.35 0.82 2.03
CA GLY A 23 -18.49 -0.64 2.21
C GLY A 23 -18.63 -1.05 3.67
N HIS A 24 -19.63 -1.85 3.97
CA HIS A 24 -20.00 -2.29 5.31
C HIS A 24 -19.44 -3.69 5.63
N ARG A 25 -19.29 -3.99 6.93
CA ARG A 25 -18.90 -5.33 7.39
C ARG A 25 -19.97 -6.32 6.95
N GLY A 26 -19.57 -7.38 6.24
CA GLY A 26 -20.49 -8.42 5.77
C GLY A 26 -20.97 -8.24 4.33
N ASP A 27 -20.62 -7.15 3.65
CA ASP A 27 -20.94 -6.97 2.22
C ASP A 27 -20.30 -8.09 1.38
N PRO A 28 -20.97 -8.52 0.29
CA PRO A 28 -20.44 -9.56 -0.59
C PRO A 28 -19.13 -9.09 -1.24
N CYS A 29 -18.13 -9.96 -1.26
CA CYS A 29 -16.87 -9.66 -1.91
C CYS A 29 -17.08 -9.53 -3.43
N PRO A 30 -16.59 -8.45 -4.09
CA PRO A 30 -16.76 -8.26 -5.52
C PRO A 30 -15.98 -9.27 -6.38
N ARG A 31 -15.19 -10.16 -5.77
CA ARG A 31 -14.34 -11.15 -6.44
C ARG A 31 -14.69 -12.60 -6.11
N CYS A 32 -15.36 -12.87 -4.99
CA CYS A 32 -15.66 -14.22 -4.53
C CYS A 32 -16.93 -14.27 -3.67
N ASP A 33 -17.42 -15.46 -3.37
CA ASP A 33 -18.63 -15.68 -2.55
C ASP A 33 -18.41 -15.48 -1.03
N GLY A 34 -17.32 -14.83 -0.65
CA GLY A 34 -17.01 -14.48 0.75
C GLY A 34 -17.58 -13.13 1.16
N SER A 35 -17.57 -12.84 2.46
CA SER A 35 -17.95 -11.54 3.02
C SER A 35 -16.73 -10.64 3.25
N LEU A 36 -16.90 -9.32 3.09
CA LEU A 36 -15.88 -8.33 3.41
C LEU A 36 -15.67 -8.18 4.92
N GLU A 37 -14.42 -8.32 5.35
CA GLU A 37 -13.99 -7.99 6.71
C GLU A 37 -13.31 -6.62 6.74
N LEU A 38 -13.67 -5.82 7.75
CA LEU A 38 -13.05 -4.52 7.99
C LEU A 38 -11.92 -4.67 9.02
N ALA A 39 -10.71 -4.34 8.59
CA ALA A 39 -9.52 -4.22 9.43
C ALA A 39 -9.03 -2.77 9.46
N ARG A 40 -8.43 -2.37 10.58
CA ARG A 40 -7.75 -1.07 10.70
C ARG A 40 -6.30 -1.24 10.27
N GLY A 41 -5.83 -0.35 9.42
CA GLY A 41 -4.45 -0.35 8.94
C GLY A 41 -3.89 1.06 8.91
N ILE A 42 -2.57 1.17 9.09
CA ILE A 42 -1.83 2.41 8.95
C ILE A 42 -1.20 2.42 7.55
N GLU A 43 -1.54 3.41 6.74
CA GLU A 43 -0.93 3.57 5.41
C GLU A 43 0.52 4.06 5.55
N VAL A 44 1.47 3.13 5.40
CA VAL A 44 2.91 3.41 5.47
C VAL A 44 3.52 3.82 4.12
N GLY A 45 2.81 3.58 3.02
CA GLY A 45 3.26 3.95 1.70
C GLY A 45 2.20 3.73 0.63
N HIS A 46 2.41 4.37 -0.52
CA HIS A 46 1.48 4.36 -1.65
C HIS A 46 2.25 4.36 -2.97
N VAL A 47 1.76 3.59 -3.94
CA VAL A 47 2.26 3.59 -5.32
C VAL A 47 1.19 4.14 -6.26
N PHE A 48 1.53 5.20 -6.98
CA PHE A 48 0.62 5.85 -7.94
C PHE A 48 1.10 5.68 -9.37
N LYS A 49 0.20 5.22 -10.24
CA LYS A 49 0.35 5.33 -11.70
C LYS A 49 -0.15 6.69 -12.13
N LEU A 50 0.77 7.64 -12.33
CA LEU A 50 0.44 9.02 -12.68
C LEU A 50 0.12 9.16 -14.18
N GLY A 51 0.62 8.23 -15.01
CA GLY A 51 0.45 8.28 -16.45
C GLY A 51 1.12 9.52 -17.03
N THR A 52 0.41 10.25 -17.89
CA THR A 52 0.93 11.45 -18.55
C THR A 52 0.47 12.77 -17.91
N LYS A 53 -0.28 12.70 -16.79
CA LYS A 53 -0.92 13.88 -16.17
C LYS A 53 0.07 15.02 -15.91
N TYR A 54 1.25 14.70 -15.40
CA TYR A 54 2.28 15.70 -15.06
C TYR A 54 3.21 15.99 -16.23
N SER A 55 3.54 14.98 -17.04
CA SER A 55 4.41 15.18 -18.20
C SER A 55 3.77 16.10 -19.25
N THR A 56 2.47 15.99 -19.51
CA THR A 56 1.75 16.92 -20.40
C THR A 56 1.68 18.34 -19.83
N ALA A 57 1.52 18.50 -18.52
CA ALA A 57 1.43 19.83 -17.90
C ALA A 57 2.79 20.55 -17.81
N LEU A 58 3.88 19.79 -17.72
CA LEU A 58 5.26 20.31 -17.58
C LEU A 58 6.06 20.26 -18.89
N SER A 59 5.44 19.84 -20.00
CA SER A 59 6.10 19.60 -21.30
C SER A 59 7.32 18.67 -21.19
N ALA A 60 7.22 17.63 -20.36
CA ALA A 60 8.25 16.61 -20.21
C ALA A 60 8.04 15.50 -21.26
N GLU A 61 8.72 15.65 -22.39
CA GLU A 61 8.59 14.79 -23.57
C GLU A 61 9.91 14.10 -23.89
N TYR A 62 9.85 12.90 -24.49
CA TYR A 62 11.00 12.21 -25.06
C TYR A 62 10.81 12.03 -26.56
N LEU A 63 11.92 11.86 -27.27
CA LEU A 63 11.93 11.59 -28.71
C LEU A 63 12.00 10.08 -28.95
N ASP A 64 11.14 9.57 -29.83
CA ASP A 64 11.26 8.19 -30.30
C ASP A 64 12.26 8.06 -31.47
N GLU A 65 12.46 6.82 -31.95
CA GLU A 65 13.35 6.51 -33.07
C GLU A 65 12.92 7.16 -34.40
N ASN A 66 11.67 7.62 -34.48
CA ASN A 66 11.09 8.28 -35.64
C ASN A 66 11.03 9.80 -35.47
N GLU A 67 11.76 10.36 -34.49
CA GLU A 67 11.80 11.78 -34.18
C GLU A 67 10.45 12.38 -33.73
N ASN A 68 9.52 11.56 -33.26
CA ASN A 68 8.25 12.04 -32.70
C ASN A 68 8.36 12.29 -31.20
N LYS A 69 7.71 13.35 -30.74
CA LYS A 69 7.65 13.72 -29.33
C LYS A 69 6.51 12.97 -28.64
N HIS A 70 6.83 12.29 -27.55
CA HIS A 70 5.86 11.59 -26.71
C HIS A 70 5.99 12.05 -25.26
N PRO A 71 4.88 12.29 -24.55
CA PRO A 71 4.92 12.63 -23.14
C PRO A 71 5.43 11.44 -22.32
N MET A 72 6.27 11.70 -21.33
CA MET A 72 6.82 10.64 -20.47
C MET A 72 5.71 9.98 -19.63
N LEU A 73 5.72 8.66 -19.56
CA LEU A 73 4.88 7.90 -18.62
C LEU A 73 5.48 7.94 -17.23
N MET A 74 4.70 8.41 -16.25
CA MET A 74 5.19 8.65 -14.89
C MET A 74 4.52 7.74 -13.86
N GLY A 75 5.31 7.34 -12.87
CA GLY A 75 4.86 6.71 -11.64
C GLY A 75 5.53 7.37 -10.44
N CYS A 76 4.87 7.32 -9.28
CA CYS A 76 5.42 7.81 -8.03
C CYS A 76 5.28 6.77 -6.94
N TYR A 77 6.30 6.69 -6.10
CA TYR A 77 6.40 5.76 -4.98
C TYR A 77 6.65 6.59 -3.72
N GLY A 78 5.71 6.56 -2.79
CA GLY A 78 5.81 7.25 -1.50
C GLY A 78 5.93 6.25 -0.37
N ILE A 79 6.95 6.38 0.47
CA ILE A 79 7.12 5.60 1.70
C ILE A 79 7.36 6.56 2.86
N GLY A 80 6.48 6.51 3.86
CA GLY A 80 6.57 7.36 5.05
C GLY A 80 7.50 6.76 6.09
N ILE A 81 8.81 7.01 6.00
CA ILE A 81 9.81 6.45 6.94
C ILE A 81 9.46 6.75 8.40
N ASN A 82 9.15 8.01 8.72
CA ASN A 82 8.74 8.39 10.09
C ASN A 82 7.43 7.71 10.52
N ARG A 83 6.51 7.49 9.57
CA ARG A 83 5.24 6.81 9.84
C ARG A 83 5.44 5.32 10.07
N ILE A 84 6.42 4.69 9.42
CA ILE A 84 6.79 3.30 9.71
C ILE A 84 7.28 3.17 11.16
N VAL A 85 8.14 4.08 11.63
CA VAL A 85 8.60 4.06 13.02
C VAL A 85 7.43 4.25 13.99
N ALA A 86 6.52 5.18 13.72
CA ALA A 86 5.31 5.36 14.52
C ALA A 86 4.39 4.12 14.49
N ALA A 87 4.23 3.47 13.34
CA ALA A 87 3.43 2.26 13.21
C ALA A 87 4.03 1.09 13.99
N ILE A 88 5.36 0.98 14.04
CA ILE A 88 6.05 -0.01 14.88
C ILE A 88 5.77 0.28 16.36
N ALA A 89 5.83 1.55 16.77
CA ALA A 89 5.49 1.94 18.14
C ALA A 89 4.04 1.65 18.51
N GLU A 90 3.10 1.74 17.57
CA GLU A 90 1.68 1.45 17.81
C GLU A 90 1.37 -0.06 17.85
N THR A 91 2.11 -0.87 17.08
CA THR A 91 1.78 -2.29 16.88
C THR A 91 2.68 -3.26 17.64
N SER A 92 3.88 -2.85 18.04
CA SER A 92 4.94 -3.73 18.52
C SER A 92 5.50 -3.24 19.85
N PHE A 93 4.75 -3.39 20.94
CA PHE A 93 5.20 -3.04 22.29
C PHE A 93 4.81 -4.12 23.31
N ASP A 94 5.58 -4.21 24.39
CA ASP A 94 5.28 -5.00 25.59
C ASP A 94 5.31 -4.11 26.85
N ASP A 95 5.15 -4.73 28.02
CA ASP A 95 5.19 -4.03 29.32
C ASP A 95 6.56 -3.40 29.62
N ASN A 96 7.63 -3.86 28.97
CA ASN A 96 9.00 -3.38 29.14
C ASN A 96 9.39 -2.32 28.09
N GLY A 97 8.57 -2.11 27.07
CA GLY A 97 8.70 -1.03 26.10
C GLY A 97 8.52 -1.46 24.64
N LEU A 98 9.27 -0.79 23.76
CA LEU A 98 9.14 -0.95 22.31
C LEU A 98 9.88 -2.20 21.82
N ILE A 99 9.16 -3.09 21.13
CA ILE A 99 9.75 -4.27 20.48
C ILE A 99 10.14 -3.88 19.05
N TRP A 100 11.45 -3.78 18.81
CA TRP A 100 11.96 -3.53 17.47
C TRP A 100 11.96 -4.79 16.61
N PRO A 101 11.45 -4.73 15.36
CA PRO A 101 11.61 -5.81 14.40
C PRO A 101 13.09 -6.15 14.19
N LEU A 102 13.40 -7.44 14.03
CA LEU A 102 14.77 -7.93 13.83
C LEU A 102 15.49 -7.27 12.65
N SER A 103 14.75 -6.81 11.63
CA SER A 103 15.30 -6.13 10.45
C SER A 103 15.89 -4.75 10.73
N ILE A 104 15.46 -4.09 11.82
CA ILE A 104 15.94 -2.74 12.19
C ILE A 104 16.54 -2.68 13.60
N SER A 105 16.53 -3.80 14.33
CA SER A 105 17.14 -3.88 15.66
C SER A 105 18.66 -3.76 15.58
N ARG A 106 19.22 -2.90 16.43
CA ARG A 106 20.67 -2.63 16.50
C ARG A 106 21.47 -3.83 17.02
N SER A 107 20.87 -4.70 17.83
CA SER A 107 21.55 -5.88 18.40
C SER A 107 20.55 -7.00 18.69
N ARG A 108 20.89 -8.22 18.25
CA ARG A 108 20.04 -9.44 18.32
C ARG A 108 19.87 -10.01 19.73
N CYS A 109 20.38 -9.33 20.76
CA CYS A 109 20.22 -9.71 22.16
C CYS A 109 19.84 -8.48 22.98
N TRP A 110 18.61 -8.46 23.47
CA TRP A 110 18.14 -7.82 24.69
C TRP A 110 17.20 -8.80 25.38
#